data_AF-A0A1A3GW54-F1
#
_entry.id   AF-A0A1A3GW54-F1
#
_cell.length_a   1.000
_cell.length_b   1.000
_cell.length_c   1.000
_cell.angle_alpha   90.00
_cell.angle_beta   90.00
_cell.angle_gamma   90.00
#
_symmetry.space_group_name_H-M   'P 1'
#
loop_
_entity.id
_entity.type
_entity.pdbx_description
1 polymer ?
#
loop_
_entity_poly.entity_id
_entity_poly.type
_entity_poly.pdbx_seq_one_letter_code
_entity_poly.pdbx_strand_id
1 'polypeptide(L)' 'MQVLVAHLPQPEAPARPKNRPKLTKTEVKAIRDMARQGISNRDIARTFDVHHATVSRTVSGQYHRKGSQ' A
#
# COMPACT_ATOMS: atom_id res chain seq x y z
N MET A 1 -46.22 -26.53 -18.65
CA MET A 1 -45.07 -25.97 -19.41
C MET A 1 -44.03 -25.51 -18.40
N GLN A 2 -42.85 -26.13 -18.38
CA GLN A 2 -41.73 -25.69 -17.53
C GLN A 2 -40.99 -24.55 -18.24
N VAL A 3 -40.88 -23.40 -17.58
CA VAL A 3 -40.04 -22.29 -18.04
C VAL A 3 -38.62 -22.53 -17.56
N LEU A 4 -37.71 -22.74 -18.51
CA LEU A 4 -36.28 -22.93 -18.25
C LEU A 4 -35.66 -21.56 -17.99
N VAL A 5 -35.37 -21.23 -16.73
CA VAL A 5 -34.68 -20.00 -16.36
C VAL A 5 -33.20 -20.18 -16.68
N ALA A 6 -32.73 -19.51 -17.72
CA ALA A 6 -31.30 -19.44 -18.04
C ALA A 6 -30.57 -18.71 -16.91
N HIS A 7 -29.66 -19.42 -16.22
CA HIS A 7 -28.70 -18.80 -15.30
C HIS A 7 -27.67 -18.03 -16.12
N LEU A 8 -27.91 -16.74 -16.33
CA LEU A 8 -26.94 -15.85 -16.96
C LEU A 8 -25.69 -15.75 -16.08
N PRO A 9 -24.48 -15.95 -16.63
CA PRO A 9 -23.25 -15.80 -15.86
C PRO A 9 -23.11 -14.34 -15.44
N GLN A 10 -22.93 -14.12 -14.15
CA GLN A 10 -22.68 -12.78 -13.63
C GLN A 10 -21.34 -12.27 -14.18
N PRO A 11 -21.25 -11.00 -14.62
CA PRO A 11 -19.99 -10.43 -15.09
C PRO A 11 -18.96 -10.50 -13.95
N GLU A 12 -17.85 -11.19 -14.18
CA GLU A 12 -16.75 -11.25 -13.23
C GLU A 12 -16.32 -9.83 -12.86
N ALA A 13 -16.28 -9.54 -11.55
CA ALA A 13 -15.88 -8.23 -11.08
C ALA A 13 -14.50 -7.86 -11.66
N PRO A 14 -14.28 -6.60 -12.09
CA PRO A 14 -13.02 -6.21 -12.70
C PRO A 14 -11.87 -6.51 -11.75
N ALA A 15 -10.82 -7.15 -12.27
CA ALA A 15 -9.61 -7.44 -11.52
C ALA A 15 -9.08 -6.14 -10.89
N ARG A 16 -8.93 -6.14 -9.56
CA ARG A 16 -8.42 -4.96 -8.84
C ARG A 16 -7.03 -4.61 -9.37
N PRO A 17 -6.72 -3.32 -9.61
CA PRO A 17 -5.39 -2.92 -10.03
C PRO A 17 -4.36 -3.40 -9.00
N LYS A 18 -3.25 -3.95 -9.50
CA LYS A 18 -2.16 -4.46 -8.67
C LYS A 18 -1.63 -3.31 -7.81
N ASN A 19 -1.68 -3.48 -6.49
CA ASN A 19 -1.25 -2.46 -5.54
C ASN A 19 0.28 -2.28 -5.63
N ARG A 20 0.74 -1.37 -6.49
CA ARG A 20 2.17 -1.06 -6.64
C ARG A 20 2.59 -0.15 -5.48
N PRO A 21 3.64 -0.49 -4.72
CA PRO A 21 4.12 0.37 -3.65
C PRO A 21 4.57 1.72 -4.22
N LYS A 22 4.17 2.81 -3.54
CA LYS A 22 4.51 4.19 -3.95
C LYS A 22 5.98 4.51 -3.71
N LEU A 23 6.58 3.98 -2.64
CA LEU A 23 7.99 4.18 -2.33
C LEU A 23 8.83 3.02 -2.86
N THR A 24 10.00 3.38 -3.38
CA THR A 24 11.10 2.50 -3.75
C THR A 24 11.85 2.02 -2.50
N LYS A 25 12.69 0.98 -2.66
CA LYS A 25 13.57 0.49 -1.60
C LYS A 25 14.53 1.58 -1.10
N THR A 26 15.00 2.44 -1.99
CA THR A 26 15.92 3.54 -1.67
C THR A 26 15.23 4.61 -0.84
N GLU A 27 14.01 5.01 -1.20
CA GLU A 27 13.23 5.97 -0.42
C GLU A 27 12.86 5.41 0.96
N VAL A 28 12.53 4.11 1.05
CA VAL A 28 12.30 3.44 2.33
C VAL A 28 13.53 3.50 3.24
N LYS A 29 14.72 3.31 2.68
CA LYS A 29 15.97 3.47 3.42
C LYS A 29 16.15 4.90 3.90
N ALA A 30 15.98 5.88 3.01
CA ALA A 30 16.10 7.30 3.33
C ALA A 30 15.12 7.74 4.45
N ILE A 31 13.86 7.31 4.38
CA ILE A 31 12.86 7.56 5.43
C ILE A 31 13.31 7.01 6.79
N ARG A 32 13.87 5.79 6.83
CA ARG A 32 14.40 5.20 8.07
C ARG A 32 15.61 5.95 8.59
N ASP A 33 16.50 6.37 7.72
CA ASP A 33 17.70 7.13 8.10
C ASP A 33 17.34 8.52 8.66
N MET A 34 16.40 9.22 8.03
CA MET A 34 15.87 10.50 8.54
C MET A 34 15.17 10.34 9.91
N ALA A 35 14.38 9.27 10.09
CA ALA A 35 13.75 9.01 11.38
C ALA A 35 14.79 8.72 12.48
N ARG A 36 15.88 8.00 12.16
CA ARG A 36 17.00 7.78 13.10
C ARG A 36 17.75 9.05 13.44
N GLN A 37 17.79 10.02 12.53
CA GLN A 37 18.33 11.36 12.77
C GLN A 37 17.40 12.25 13.60
N GLY A 38 16.23 11.74 14.03
CA GLY A 38 15.28 12.47 14.88
C GLY A 38 14.32 13.38 14.13
N ILE A 39 14.28 13.31 12.79
CA ILE A 39 13.32 14.10 12.00
C ILE A 39 11.90 13.57 12.26
N SER A 40 10.95 14.50 12.44
CA SER A 40 9.56 14.13 12.72
C SER A 40 8.93 13.38 11.54
N ASN A 41 8.10 12.37 11.84
CA ASN A 41 7.37 11.64 10.80
C ASN A 41 6.49 12.56 9.92
N ARG A 42 6.02 13.69 10.45
CA ARG A 42 5.23 14.68 9.71
C ARG A 42 6.08 15.41 8.67
N ASP A 43 7.30 15.77 9.01
CA ASP A 43 8.18 16.48 8.07
C ASP A 43 8.74 15.53 7.02
N ILE A 44 9.09 14.30 7.40
CA ILE A 44 9.44 13.25 6.43
C ILE A 44 8.28 13.03 5.45
N ALA A 45 7.04 12.98 5.93
CA ALA A 45 5.87 12.80 5.08
C ALA A 45 5.72 13.91 4.03
N ARG A 46 6.01 15.17 4.41
CA ARG A 46 6.02 16.32 3.51
C ARG A 46 7.14 16.21 2.46
N THR A 47 8.35 15.81 2.88
CA THR A 47 9.51 15.67 1.97
C THR A 47 9.26 14.64 0.87
N PHE A 48 8.60 13.53 1.18
CA PHE A 48 8.36 12.43 0.24
C PHE A 48 6.97 12.46 -0.41
N ASP A 49 6.16 13.49 -0.16
CA ASP A 49 4.76 13.59 -0.61
C ASP A 49 3.95 12.30 -0.34
N VAL A 50 4.03 11.82 0.91
CA VAL A 50 3.29 10.65 1.37
C VAL A 50 2.46 10.96 2.60
N HIS A 51 1.42 10.16 2.80
CA HIS A 51 0.63 10.23 4.01
C HIS A 51 1.48 9.87 5.26
N HIS A 52 1.28 10.54 6.39
CA HIS A 52 2.05 10.29 7.62
C HIS A 52 2.00 8.82 8.09
N ALA A 53 0.86 8.14 7.88
CA ALA A 53 0.72 6.72 8.22
C ALA A 53 1.62 5.82 7.36
N THR A 54 1.94 6.24 6.12
CA THR A 54 2.92 5.57 5.27
C THR A 54 4.30 5.62 5.90
N VAL A 55 4.73 6.80 6.37
CA VAL A 55 6.01 6.96 7.08
C VAL A 55 6.06 6.08 8.32
N SER A 56 4.99 6.08 9.13
CA SER A 56 4.88 5.22 10.32
C SER A 56 5.05 3.73 9.99
N ARG A 57 4.38 3.23 8.93
CA ARG A 57 4.55 1.85 8.44
C ARG A 57 5.96 1.59 7.92
N THR A 58 6.60 2.58 7.30
CA THR A 58 7.96 2.45 6.77
C THR A 58 9.00 2.34 7.89
N VAL A 59 8.87 3.19 8.92
CA VAL A 59 9.74 3.20 10.11
C VAL A 59 9.57 1.93 10.92
N SER A 60 8.33 1.46 11.13
CA SER A 60 8.03 0.19 11.82
C SER A 60 8.36 -1.07 11.00
N GLY A 61 8.83 -0.94 9.76
CA GLY A 61 9.22 -2.07 8.92
C GLY A 61 8.08 -2.75 8.15
N GLN A 62 6.85 -2.26 8.27
CA GLN A 62 5.65 -2.87 7.71
C GLN A 62 5.38 -2.52 6.23
N TYR A 63 6.00 -1.46 5.69
CA TYR A 63 5.68 -0.91 4.36
C TYR A 63 6.00 -1.83 3.15
N HIS A 64 6.81 -2.88 3.32
CA HIS A 64 7.03 -3.93 2.31
C HIS A 64 6.90 -5.34 2.88
N ARG A 65 6.28 -5.48 4.06
CA ARG A 65 6.08 -6.82 4.63
C ARG A 65 5.07 -7.54 3.73
N LYS A 66 5.53 -8.56 3.00
CA LYS A 66 4.60 -9.53 2.40
C LYS A 66 3.82 -10.10 3.58
N GLY A 67 2.49 -9.97 3.55
CA GLY A 67 1.63 -10.46 4.63
C GLY A 67 2.07 -11.87 4.99
N SER A 68 2.52 -12.04 6.24
CA SER A 68 2.68 -13.35 6.84
C SER A 68 1.30 -13.99 6.81
N GLN A 69 1.14 -14.98 5.93
CA GLN A 69 0.02 -15.93 5.98
C GLN A 69 0.12 -16.76 7.24
#